data_AF-A0AAD3H548-F1
#
_entry.id   AF-A0AAD3H548-F1
#
_cell.length_a   1.000
_cell.length_b   1.000
_cell.length_c   1.000
_cell.angle_alpha   90.00
_cell.angle_beta   90.00
_cell.angle_gamma   90.00
#
_symmetry.space_group_name_H-M   'P 1'
#
loop_
_entity.id
_entity.type
_entity.pdbx_description
1 polymer ?
#
loop_
_entity_poly.entity_id
_entity_poly.type
_entity_poly.pdbx_seq_one_letter_code
_entity_poly.pdbx_strand_id
1 'polypeptide(L)'
;MNQQQIIPSRTVITSFSPATSSTVENYDEGQYVLHVTTSPSNTLLSCALSNQLIQTYDRSTLKLLQKYQPHSNTITSVKYINDDVILSSSTDGTCKLYDCKSNSVISTLSLSKEEALTVDVGYNGVLAAVGGSSGNIHFYDLRNISNKMHPLGSYVDAHTDDVTHVKFQSMTSSLLATASEDSLINVFDTSMPSEESALKSVMNTMAPLRQVGFFGPSQEGIFALTGSETLQVWHHDSCQLISDFGDVRNHLSHLGHASIQYLVGCHWSNKNQELNLVAGNTEGDCLVYKVEANNIVAKQKWNSGHKASIRSFVASDYNGNECFITAGEDSRLCEWCVSGNGGSDVVGANGIGGTGQETNTAAPTTRHAPKSGGGVIRRQKKKKAHAPY
;
A
#
# COMPACT_ATOMS: atom_id res chain seq x y z
N MET A 1 23.88 12.53 -17.12
CA MET A 1 24.35 12.16 -15.76
C MET A 1 24.12 10.67 -15.59
N ASN A 2 25.11 9.91 -15.13
CA ASN A 2 24.93 8.49 -14.81
C ASN A 2 23.94 8.39 -13.64
N GLN A 3 22.66 8.15 -13.94
CA GLN A 3 21.67 7.82 -12.92
C GLN A 3 22.11 6.51 -12.27
N GLN A 4 22.40 6.55 -10.97
CA GLN A 4 22.74 5.37 -10.19
C GLN A 4 21.58 4.38 -10.30
N GLN A 5 21.82 3.21 -10.90
CA GLN A 5 20.81 2.18 -11.03
C GLN A 5 20.55 1.59 -9.64
N ILE A 6 19.37 1.89 -9.08
CA ILE A 6 18.96 1.35 -7.79
C ILE A 6 18.20 0.04 -8.06
N ILE A 7 18.69 -1.04 -7.45
CA ILE A 7 18.09 -2.38 -7.42
C ILE A 7 17.30 -2.48 -6.11
N PRO A 8 16.21 -3.25 -6.02
CA PRO A 8 15.45 -3.33 -4.77
C PRO A 8 16.34 -3.87 -3.66
N SER A 9 16.24 -3.29 -2.46
CA SER A 9 16.95 -3.81 -1.30
C SER A 9 16.42 -5.20 -0.91
N ARG A 10 15.12 -5.44 -1.15
CA ARG A 10 14.45 -6.72 -0.90
C ARG A 10 13.29 -6.94 -1.87
N THR A 11 13.05 -8.19 -2.26
CA THR A 11 11.89 -8.59 -3.06
C THR A 11 11.28 -9.86 -2.48
N VAL A 12 9.96 -9.89 -2.35
CA VAL A 12 9.19 -11.11 -2.03
C VAL A 12 8.09 -11.34 -3.05
N ILE A 13 7.81 -12.61 -3.34
CA ILE A 13 6.69 -13.03 -4.19
C ILE A 13 5.52 -13.40 -3.28
N THR A 14 4.38 -12.74 -3.44
CA THR A 14 3.19 -12.84 -2.57
C THR A 14 2.35 -14.08 -2.83
N SER A 15 2.40 -14.59 -4.05
CA SER A 15 1.80 -15.85 -4.43
C SER A 15 2.77 -16.65 -5.29
N PHE A 16 3.22 -17.79 -4.77
CA PHE A 16 3.76 -18.86 -5.59
C PHE A 16 2.77 -20.01 -5.49
N SER A 17 2.10 -20.32 -6.59
CA SER A 17 1.41 -21.60 -6.74
C SER A 17 2.32 -22.48 -7.60
N PRO A 18 3.13 -23.40 -7.03
CA PRO A 18 3.79 -24.41 -7.83
C PRO A 18 2.76 -25.49 -8.18
N ALA A 19 1.77 -25.15 -9.00
CA ALA A 19 1.03 -26.16 -9.73
C ALA A 19 1.75 -26.32 -11.07
N THR A 20 2.61 -27.33 -11.15
CA THR A 20 3.30 -27.80 -12.36
C THR A 20 4.34 -26.88 -13.02
N SER A 21 5.58 -26.91 -12.52
CA SER A 21 6.82 -27.06 -13.31
C SER A 21 8.02 -26.50 -12.54
N SER A 22 9.06 -27.31 -12.37
CA SER A 22 10.34 -26.93 -11.77
C SER A 22 11.22 -26.08 -12.69
N THR A 23 10.67 -25.54 -13.77
CA THR A 23 11.35 -24.66 -14.72
C THR A 23 10.38 -23.64 -15.30
N VAL A 24 10.82 -22.38 -15.38
CA VAL A 24 10.31 -21.26 -16.21
C VAL A 24 9.38 -20.24 -15.54
N GLU A 25 9.93 -19.06 -15.28
CA GLU A 25 9.54 -17.69 -15.71
C GLU A 25 8.09 -17.29 -16.06
N ASN A 26 7.05 -18.07 -15.78
CA ASN A 26 5.66 -17.67 -16.02
C ASN A 26 5.07 -16.98 -14.77
N TYR A 27 5.05 -15.65 -14.79
CA TYR A 27 4.40 -14.82 -13.75
C TYR A 27 2.88 -14.65 -13.98
N ASP A 28 2.37 -15.12 -15.12
CA ASP A 28 0.96 -15.00 -15.54
C ASP A 28 -0.03 -15.86 -14.70
N GLU A 29 0.46 -16.77 -13.85
CA GLU A 29 -0.38 -17.59 -12.96
C GLU A 29 -0.50 -17.03 -11.53
N GLY A 30 0.14 -15.90 -11.26
CA GLY A 30 0.16 -15.24 -9.96
C GLY A 30 -1.05 -14.34 -9.68
N GLN A 31 -1.23 -13.96 -8.43
CA GLN A 31 -2.26 -13.00 -7.99
C GLN A 31 -1.70 -11.59 -7.99
N TYR A 32 -2.39 -10.67 -8.66
CA TYR A 32 -1.98 -9.27 -8.72
C TYR A 32 -2.03 -8.67 -7.32
N VAL A 33 -1.01 -7.89 -6.97
CA VAL A 33 -1.01 -7.10 -5.75
C VAL A 33 -1.59 -5.73 -6.07
N LEU A 34 -2.84 -5.50 -5.66
CA LEU A 34 -3.63 -4.34 -6.07
C LEU A 34 -3.42 -3.12 -5.17
N HIS A 35 -3.14 -3.34 -3.88
CA HIS A 35 -2.91 -2.27 -2.92
C HIS A 35 -1.89 -2.70 -1.86
N VAL A 36 -1.03 -1.77 -1.42
CA VAL A 36 -0.01 -2.01 -0.39
C VAL A 36 -0.02 -0.92 0.67
N THR A 37 0.24 -1.27 1.93
CA THR A 37 0.25 -0.33 3.06
C THR A 37 1.21 -0.79 4.15
N THR A 38 1.72 0.14 4.96
CA THR A 38 2.57 -0.13 6.13
C THR A 38 1.86 0.23 7.42
N SER A 39 2.21 -0.48 8.50
CA SER A 39 1.76 -0.09 9.84
C SER A 39 2.38 1.24 10.27
N PRO A 40 1.77 1.99 11.21
CA PRO A 40 2.33 3.27 11.69
C PRO A 40 3.76 3.18 12.22
N SER A 41 4.11 2.09 12.91
CA SER A 41 5.48 1.80 13.37
C SER A 41 6.42 1.35 12.25
N ASN A 42 5.93 1.18 11.02
CA ASN A 42 6.66 0.68 9.87
C ASN A 42 7.27 -0.72 10.09
N THR A 43 6.70 -1.52 10.99
CA THR A 43 7.17 -2.88 11.30
C THR A 43 6.45 -3.95 10.48
N LEU A 44 5.20 -3.68 10.09
CA LEU A 44 4.39 -4.57 9.27
C LEU A 44 4.12 -3.96 7.89
N LEU A 45 3.97 -4.86 6.93
CA LEU A 45 3.60 -4.58 5.55
C LEU A 45 2.38 -5.44 5.22
N SER A 46 1.32 -4.84 4.69
CA SER A 46 0.16 -5.57 4.20
C SER A 46 -0.16 -5.26 2.76
N CYS A 47 -0.71 -6.25 2.08
CA CYS A 47 -1.14 -6.09 0.70
C CYS A 47 -2.46 -6.80 0.41
N ALA A 48 -3.27 -6.19 -0.45
CA ALA A 48 -4.50 -6.76 -0.98
C ALA A 48 -4.26 -7.38 -2.36
N LEU A 49 -4.82 -8.56 -2.58
CA LEU A 49 -4.63 -9.35 -3.79
C LEU A 49 -5.91 -9.43 -4.65
N SER A 50 -5.74 -9.72 -5.94
CA SER A 50 -6.86 -9.94 -6.89
C SER A 50 -7.80 -11.08 -6.51
N ASN A 51 -7.34 -12.07 -5.74
CA ASN A 51 -8.18 -13.14 -5.20
C ASN A 51 -8.80 -12.82 -3.83
N GLN A 52 -8.89 -11.53 -3.47
CA GLN A 52 -9.59 -11.06 -2.27
C GLN A 52 -8.88 -11.46 -0.97
N LEU A 53 -7.64 -11.94 -1.05
CA LEU A 53 -6.79 -12.13 0.12
C LEU A 53 -6.16 -10.82 0.54
N ILE A 54 -6.02 -10.65 1.85
CA ILE A 54 -5.04 -9.75 2.44
C ILE A 54 -3.94 -10.59 3.06
N GLN A 55 -2.71 -10.20 2.81
CA GLN A 55 -1.52 -10.82 3.37
C GLN A 55 -0.75 -9.80 4.20
N THR A 56 -0.25 -10.23 5.35
CA THR A 56 0.56 -9.39 6.24
C THR A 56 1.94 -10.01 6.39
N TYR A 57 2.96 -9.17 6.35
CA TYR A 57 4.37 -9.50 6.35
C TYR A 57 5.09 -8.76 7.46
N ASP A 58 6.09 -9.42 8.05
CA ASP A 58 7.13 -8.73 8.80
C ASP A 58 7.96 -7.93 7.80
N ARG A 59 8.00 -6.60 7.92
CA ARG A 59 8.70 -5.76 6.94
C ARG A 59 10.21 -6.01 6.93
N SER A 60 10.79 -6.28 8.10
CA SER A 60 12.24 -6.44 8.24
C SER A 60 12.77 -7.70 7.53
N THR A 61 11.95 -8.74 7.46
CA THR A 61 12.31 -10.02 6.85
C THR A 61 11.58 -10.30 5.54
N LEU A 62 10.53 -9.51 5.23
CA LEU A 62 9.49 -9.81 4.24
C LEU A 62 8.94 -11.24 4.38
N LYS A 63 8.93 -11.77 5.60
CA LYS A 63 8.34 -13.07 5.89
C LYS A 63 6.84 -12.92 6.04
N LEU A 64 6.09 -13.76 5.33
CA LEU A 64 4.64 -13.85 5.48
C LEU A 64 4.29 -14.24 6.93
N LEU A 65 3.46 -13.43 7.57
CA LEU A 65 2.94 -13.67 8.92
C LEU A 65 1.51 -14.22 8.88
N GLN A 66 0.63 -13.60 8.10
CA GLN A 66 -0.80 -13.94 8.08
C GLN A 66 -1.39 -13.85 6.68
N LYS A 67 -2.46 -14.64 6.47
CA LYS A 67 -3.30 -14.63 5.28
C LYS A 67 -4.75 -14.70 5.72
N TYR A 68 -5.59 -13.85 5.18
CA TYR A 68 -7.03 -13.86 5.45
C TYR A 68 -7.80 -13.44 4.20
N GLN A 69 -8.97 -14.05 3.99
CA GLN A 69 -9.88 -13.77 2.87
C GLN A 69 -11.18 -13.21 3.43
N PRO A 70 -11.23 -11.91 3.66
CA PRO A 70 -12.31 -11.41 4.50
C PRO A 70 -13.52 -10.90 3.73
N HIS A 71 -13.33 -10.63 2.44
CA HIS A 71 -14.33 -10.08 1.55
C HIS A 71 -14.76 -11.15 0.54
N SER A 72 -15.97 -10.99 0.00
CA SER A 72 -16.51 -11.85 -1.05
C SER A 72 -16.35 -11.27 -2.45
N ASN A 73 -15.79 -10.06 -2.55
CA ASN A 73 -15.53 -9.35 -3.79
C ASN A 73 -14.23 -8.53 -3.69
N THR A 74 -13.88 -7.82 -4.76
CA THR A 74 -12.64 -7.05 -4.91
C THR A 74 -12.39 -6.12 -3.73
N ILE A 75 -11.20 -6.25 -3.13
CA ILE A 75 -10.71 -5.31 -2.12
C ILE A 75 -10.22 -4.06 -2.84
N THR A 76 -10.77 -2.91 -2.46
CA THR A 76 -10.52 -1.62 -3.12
C THR A 76 -9.45 -0.81 -2.40
N SER A 77 -9.35 -0.93 -1.08
CA SER A 77 -8.30 -0.28 -0.28
C SER A 77 -8.00 -1.07 1.00
N VAL A 78 -6.77 -0.93 1.50
CA VAL A 78 -6.33 -1.43 2.81
C VAL A 78 -5.54 -0.35 3.53
N LYS A 79 -5.84 -0.14 4.81
CA LYS A 79 -5.19 0.87 5.65
C LYS A 79 -5.03 0.37 7.07
N TYR A 80 -3.86 0.60 7.67
CA TYR A 80 -3.68 0.39 9.10
C TYR A 80 -4.34 1.52 9.91
N ILE A 81 -5.10 1.15 10.93
CA ILE A 81 -5.64 2.10 11.93
C ILE A 81 -4.66 2.29 13.10
N ASN A 82 -3.89 1.25 13.40
CA ASN A 82 -2.81 1.18 14.37
C ASN A 82 -1.86 0.03 13.97
N ASP A 83 -0.90 -0.35 14.80
CA ASP A 83 0.07 -1.40 14.46
C ASP A 83 -0.49 -2.83 14.37
N ASP A 84 -1.71 -3.05 14.88
CA ASP A 84 -2.30 -4.37 15.00
C ASP A 84 -3.57 -4.54 14.17
N VAL A 85 -4.19 -3.43 13.71
CA VAL A 85 -5.51 -3.49 13.08
C VAL A 85 -5.50 -2.87 11.69
N ILE A 86 -6.05 -3.62 10.73
CA ILE A 86 -6.23 -3.20 9.34
C ILE A 86 -7.71 -2.98 9.08
N LEU A 87 -8.03 -1.87 8.41
CA LEU A 87 -9.31 -1.56 7.80
C LEU A 87 -9.19 -1.81 6.29
N SER A 88 -10.10 -2.61 5.74
CA SER A 88 -10.21 -2.79 4.28
C SER A 88 -11.60 -2.40 3.79
N SER A 89 -11.68 -1.91 2.56
CA SER A 89 -12.92 -1.65 1.81
C SER A 89 -13.05 -2.61 0.63
N SER A 90 -14.27 -2.85 0.18
CA SER A 90 -14.57 -3.81 -0.88
C SER A 90 -15.83 -3.45 -1.67
N THR A 91 -15.84 -3.92 -2.93
CA THR A 91 -17.03 -3.88 -3.79
C THR A 91 -18.14 -4.85 -3.35
N ASP A 92 -17.95 -5.60 -2.25
CA ASP A 92 -19.04 -6.32 -1.58
C ASP A 92 -19.94 -5.41 -0.71
N GLY A 93 -19.70 -4.09 -0.73
CA GLY A 93 -20.46 -3.08 0.01
C GLY A 93 -20.16 -3.07 1.50
N THR A 94 -19.02 -3.64 1.91
CA THR A 94 -18.56 -3.60 3.29
C THR A 94 -17.14 -3.09 3.41
N CYS A 95 -16.88 -2.43 4.53
CA CYS A 95 -15.54 -2.34 5.10
C CYS A 95 -15.41 -3.32 6.26
N LYS A 96 -14.20 -3.73 6.59
CA LYS A 96 -13.95 -4.71 7.65
C LYS A 96 -12.67 -4.39 8.40
N LEU A 97 -12.72 -4.60 9.71
CA LEU A 97 -11.58 -4.48 10.61
C LEU A 97 -11.04 -5.87 10.93
N TYR A 98 -9.71 -6.03 10.86
CA TYR A 98 -9.03 -7.27 11.24
C TYR A 98 -7.94 -6.97 12.24
N ASP A 99 -7.87 -7.85 13.23
CA ASP A 99 -6.76 -7.89 14.14
C ASP A 99 -5.69 -8.84 13.58
N CYS A 100 -4.50 -8.28 13.29
CA CYS A 100 -3.36 -8.97 12.68
C CYS A 100 -2.77 -10.05 13.59
N LYS A 101 -2.98 -9.97 14.91
CA LYS A 101 -2.45 -10.91 15.89
C LYS A 101 -3.30 -12.18 15.98
N SER A 102 -4.62 -12.01 16.03
CA SER A 102 -5.62 -13.06 16.14
C SER A 102 -6.03 -13.65 14.80
N ASN A 103 -5.67 -13.00 13.68
CA ASN A 103 -6.07 -13.37 12.33
C ASN A 103 -7.60 -13.48 12.19
N SER A 104 -8.32 -12.52 12.75
CA SER A 104 -9.79 -12.56 12.83
C SER A 104 -10.42 -11.24 12.41
N VAL A 105 -11.61 -11.33 11.82
CA VAL A 105 -12.48 -10.17 11.55
C VAL A 105 -13.09 -9.74 12.88
N ILE A 106 -12.75 -8.53 13.34
CA ILE A 106 -13.29 -7.99 14.59
C ILE A 106 -14.52 -7.12 14.36
N SER A 107 -14.73 -6.62 13.14
CA SER A 107 -15.93 -5.86 12.79
C SER A 107 -16.20 -5.85 11.29
N THR A 108 -17.48 -5.71 10.94
CA THR A 108 -17.95 -5.39 9.58
C THR A 108 -18.75 -4.09 9.60
N LEU A 109 -18.30 -3.11 8.82
CA LEU A 109 -18.92 -1.82 8.58
C LEU A 109 -19.71 -1.93 7.27
N SER A 110 -21.04 -1.80 7.31
CA SER A 110 -21.88 -2.00 6.12
C SER A 110 -22.36 -0.67 5.55
N LEU A 111 -22.16 -0.46 4.25
CA LEU A 111 -22.67 0.70 3.51
C LEU A 111 -24.12 0.48 3.02
N SER A 112 -24.67 -0.71 3.30
CA SER A 112 -26.07 -1.14 3.11
C SER A 112 -26.60 -1.17 1.68
N LYS A 113 -26.14 -0.32 0.74
CA LYS A 113 -26.69 -0.23 -0.63
C LYS A 113 -25.73 0.21 -1.73
N GLU A 114 -24.43 0.33 -1.44
CA GLU A 114 -23.43 0.72 -2.44
C GLU A 114 -22.08 0.05 -2.17
N GLU A 115 -21.21 0.04 -3.18
CA GLU A 115 -19.87 -0.51 -3.08
C GLU A 115 -18.98 0.41 -2.24
N ALA A 116 -18.05 -0.16 -1.46
CA ALA A 116 -17.06 0.63 -0.74
C ALA A 116 -15.80 0.76 -1.61
N LEU A 117 -15.58 1.93 -2.21
CA LEU A 117 -14.55 2.14 -3.23
C LEU A 117 -13.22 2.61 -2.64
N THR A 118 -13.25 3.27 -1.47
CA THR A 118 -12.05 3.82 -0.85
C THR A 118 -12.26 4.04 0.64
N VAL A 119 -11.18 4.02 1.41
CA VAL A 119 -11.22 4.25 2.85
C VAL A 119 -9.94 4.92 3.34
N ASP A 120 -10.08 5.87 4.27
CA ASP A 120 -8.97 6.41 5.05
C ASP A 120 -9.42 6.70 6.49
N VAL A 121 -8.45 6.91 7.38
CA VAL A 121 -8.70 7.16 8.79
C VAL A 121 -8.08 8.47 9.27
N GLY A 122 -8.82 9.18 10.12
CA GLY A 122 -8.43 10.42 10.78
C GLY A 122 -8.60 10.33 12.29
N TYR A 123 -8.32 11.44 12.98
CA TYR A 123 -8.45 11.56 14.44
C TYR A 123 -7.73 10.45 15.24
N ASN A 124 -6.48 10.15 14.89
CA ASN A 124 -5.65 9.09 15.44
C ASN A 124 -6.29 7.70 15.34
N GLY A 125 -6.95 7.42 14.21
CA GLY A 125 -7.61 6.14 13.97
C GLY A 125 -8.98 6.01 14.64
N VAL A 126 -9.59 7.12 15.07
CA VAL A 126 -10.92 7.16 15.67
C VAL A 126 -12.03 7.26 14.62
N LEU A 127 -11.80 7.98 13.51
CA LEU A 127 -12.81 8.16 12.48
C LEU A 127 -12.36 7.50 11.19
N ALA A 128 -13.17 6.59 10.65
CA ALA A 128 -13.04 6.13 9.27
C ALA A 128 -13.96 6.95 8.37
N ALA A 129 -13.44 7.36 7.21
CA ALA A 129 -14.23 7.89 6.10
C ALA A 129 -14.18 6.87 4.95
N VAL A 130 -15.34 6.53 4.40
CA VAL A 130 -15.48 5.54 3.32
C VAL A 130 -16.21 6.19 2.15
N GLY A 131 -15.58 6.22 0.98
CA GLY A 131 -16.21 6.68 -0.26
C GLY A 131 -17.00 5.55 -0.93
N GLY A 132 -18.23 5.84 -1.33
CA GLY A 132 -19.15 4.90 -1.97
C GLY A 132 -19.29 5.10 -3.48
N SER A 133 -19.91 4.13 -4.15
CA SER A 133 -20.21 4.17 -5.59
C SER A 133 -21.43 5.01 -5.98
N SER A 134 -22.04 5.71 -5.02
CA SER A 134 -23.18 6.62 -5.25
C SER A 134 -22.81 8.08 -4.98
N GLY A 135 -21.51 8.39 -4.85
CA GLY A 135 -21.02 9.72 -4.51
C GLY A 135 -21.04 10.05 -3.02
N ASN A 136 -21.51 9.14 -2.17
CA ASN A 136 -21.62 9.34 -0.74
C ASN A 136 -20.28 9.12 -0.01
N ILE A 137 -20.11 9.81 1.12
CA ILE A 137 -19.03 9.56 2.07
C ILE A 137 -19.65 9.12 3.40
N HIS A 138 -19.37 7.90 3.85
CA HIS A 138 -19.84 7.38 5.13
C HIS A 138 -18.76 7.46 6.20
N PHE A 139 -19.16 7.86 7.41
CA PHE A 139 -18.27 7.98 8.56
C PHE A 139 -18.57 6.91 9.60
N TYR A 140 -17.53 6.33 10.20
CA TYR A 140 -17.67 5.35 11.28
C TYR A 140 -16.77 5.69 12.46
N ASP A 141 -17.33 5.61 13.67
CA ASP A 141 -16.59 5.78 14.92
C ASP A 141 -15.94 4.47 15.37
N LEU A 142 -14.61 4.42 15.32
CA LEU A 142 -13.81 3.25 15.63
C LEU A 142 -13.44 3.11 17.12
N ARG A 143 -13.96 3.96 18.02
CA ARG A 143 -13.71 3.84 19.48
C ARG A 143 -14.42 2.65 20.11
N ASN A 144 -15.62 2.35 19.63
CA ASN A 144 -16.49 1.32 20.20
C ASN A 144 -16.76 0.23 19.15
N ILE A 145 -15.71 -0.52 18.83
CA ILE A 145 -15.77 -1.58 17.82
C ILE A 145 -16.72 -2.68 18.29
N SER A 146 -17.68 -3.02 17.44
CA SER A 146 -18.59 -4.16 17.62
C SER A 146 -18.59 -5.01 16.35
N ASN A 147 -19.13 -6.24 16.41
CA ASN A 147 -19.10 -7.16 15.27
C ASN A 147 -19.73 -6.59 13.99
N LYS A 148 -20.74 -5.73 14.12
CA LYS A 148 -21.40 -5.06 12.99
C LYS A 148 -21.65 -3.60 13.34
N MET A 149 -21.13 -2.71 12.51
CA MET A 149 -21.20 -1.26 12.71
C MET A 149 -22.01 -0.60 11.60
N HIS A 150 -22.73 0.44 11.98
CA HIS A 150 -23.46 1.33 11.08
C HIS A 150 -22.75 2.68 11.01
N PRO A 151 -22.92 3.45 9.93
CA PRO A 151 -22.34 4.78 9.84
C PRO A 151 -22.78 5.66 11.02
N LEU A 152 -21.83 6.41 11.58
CA LEU A 152 -22.07 7.52 12.51
C LEU A 152 -22.87 8.63 11.83
N GLY A 153 -22.58 8.86 10.55
CA GLY A 153 -23.17 9.90 9.72
C GLY A 153 -22.65 9.77 8.29
N SER A 154 -23.17 10.57 7.37
CA SER A 154 -22.75 10.54 5.97
C SER A 154 -22.88 11.91 5.34
N TYR A 155 -22.02 12.18 4.36
CA TYR A 155 -22.21 13.25 3.40
C TYR A 155 -22.85 12.63 2.16
N VAL A 156 -24.08 13.01 1.85
CA VAL A 156 -24.95 12.32 0.88
C VAL A 156 -25.07 13.05 -0.45
N ASP A 157 -24.55 14.27 -0.53
CA ASP A 157 -24.49 15.08 -1.74
C ASP A 157 -23.04 15.52 -2.00
N ALA A 158 -22.07 14.73 -1.53
CA ALA A 158 -20.66 15.06 -1.66
C ALA A 158 -20.21 14.99 -3.12
N HIS A 159 -20.61 13.96 -3.85
CA HIS A 159 -20.28 13.77 -5.26
C HIS A 159 -21.48 13.24 -6.04
N THR A 160 -21.46 13.40 -7.36
CA THR A 160 -22.53 12.87 -8.23
C THR A 160 -22.19 11.55 -8.89
N ASP A 161 -20.97 11.04 -8.67
CA ASP A 161 -20.44 9.80 -9.25
C ASP A 161 -19.49 9.11 -8.24
N ASP A 162 -18.93 7.96 -8.60
CA ASP A 162 -18.03 7.14 -7.78
C ASP A 162 -16.99 7.97 -7.02
N VAL A 163 -16.92 7.80 -5.68
CA VAL A 163 -15.86 8.41 -4.86
C VAL A 163 -14.60 7.56 -4.97
N THR A 164 -13.69 7.95 -5.85
CA THR A 164 -12.49 7.18 -6.20
C THR A 164 -11.41 7.25 -5.14
N HIS A 165 -11.33 8.34 -4.37
CA HIS A 165 -10.36 8.45 -3.29
C HIS A 165 -10.84 9.36 -2.15
N VAL A 166 -10.72 8.89 -0.91
CA VAL A 166 -10.86 9.70 0.29
C VAL A 166 -9.53 9.74 1.02
N LYS A 167 -9.13 10.92 1.50
CA LYS A 167 -7.81 11.13 2.10
C LYS A 167 -7.88 12.15 3.22
N PHE A 168 -7.60 11.73 4.45
CA PHE A 168 -7.34 12.69 5.53
C PHE A 168 -5.96 13.34 5.32
N GLN A 169 -5.87 14.64 5.61
CA GLN A 169 -4.61 15.40 5.54
C GLN A 169 -3.51 14.71 6.37
N SER A 170 -3.81 14.42 7.63
CA SER A 170 -2.94 13.61 8.48
C SER A 170 -3.75 12.74 9.41
N MET A 171 -3.09 11.78 10.07
CA MET A 171 -3.75 10.94 11.08
C MET A 171 -4.43 11.79 12.17
N THR A 172 -3.97 12.99 12.46
CA THR A 172 -4.54 13.88 13.50
C THR A 172 -5.53 14.91 12.97
N SER A 173 -5.66 15.08 11.65
CA SER A 173 -6.42 16.18 11.05
C SER A 173 -7.92 15.90 10.93
N SER A 174 -8.72 16.96 10.99
CA SER A 174 -10.14 16.95 10.61
C SER A 174 -10.36 17.18 9.11
N LEU A 175 -9.34 17.65 8.38
CA LEU A 175 -9.45 17.92 6.96
C LEU A 175 -9.43 16.62 6.15
N LEU A 176 -10.47 16.46 5.33
CA LEU A 176 -10.68 15.33 4.44
C LEU A 176 -10.77 15.85 3.01
N ALA A 177 -9.90 15.37 2.12
CA ALA A 177 -10.05 15.55 0.68
C ALA A 177 -10.73 14.32 0.08
N THR A 178 -11.67 14.55 -0.83
CA THR A 178 -12.34 13.51 -1.61
C THR A 178 -12.24 13.81 -3.09
N ALA A 179 -12.16 12.75 -3.88
CA ALA A 179 -12.05 12.81 -5.33
C ALA A 179 -13.02 11.82 -5.95
N SER A 180 -13.56 12.17 -7.12
CA SER A 180 -14.58 11.39 -7.80
C SER A 180 -14.42 11.39 -9.33
N GLU A 181 -15.05 10.41 -9.96
CA GLU A 181 -15.24 10.36 -11.42
C GLU A 181 -16.01 11.59 -11.95
N ASP A 182 -16.75 12.32 -11.08
CA ASP A 182 -17.40 13.59 -11.41
C ASP A 182 -16.44 14.76 -11.69
N SER A 183 -15.13 14.51 -11.64
CA SER A 183 -14.03 15.45 -11.88
C SER A 183 -13.82 16.50 -10.77
N LEU A 184 -14.54 16.39 -9.66
CA LEU A 184 -14.44 17.30 -8.52
C LEU A 184 -13.55 16.75 -7.41
N ILE A 185 -12.82 17.67 -6.79
CA ILE A 185 -12.19 17.49 -5.50
C ILE A 185 -12.96 18.32 -4.50
N ASN A 186 -13.42 17.69 -3.42
CA ASN A 186 -14.01 18.39 -2.29
C ASN A 186 -13.10 18.30 -1.08
N VAL A 187 -12.97 19.40 -0.34
CA VAL A 187 -12.26 19.42 0.94
C VAL A 187 -13.25 19.76 2.03
N PHE A 188 -13.36 18.88 3.02
CA PHE A 188 -14.25 19.02 4.17
C PHE A 188 -13.46 19.23 5.46
N ASP A 189 -13.98 20.06 6.37
CA ASP A 189 -13.64 20.01 7.79
C ASP A 189 -14.66 19.14 8.52
N THR A 190 -14.27 17.90 8.79
CA THR A 190 -15.14 16.88 9.40
C THR A 190 -15.47 17.15 10.88
N SER A 191 -14.93 18.22 11.48
CA SER A 191 -15.31 18.66 12.82
C SER A 191 -16.63 19.43 12.85
N MET A 192 -17.11 19.86 11.67
CA MET A 192 -18.33 20.63 11.52
C MET A 192 -19.58 19.73 11.62
N PRO A 193 -20.72 20.27 12.11
CA PRO A 193 -21.89 19.46 12.47
C PRO A 193 -22.72 18.98 11.28
N SER A 194 -22.56 19.58 10.10
CA SER A 194 -23.30 19.23 8.89
C SER A 194 -22.39 19.24 7.66
N GLU A 195 -22.78 18.50 6.63
CA GLU A 195 -22.10 18.45 5.32
C GLU A 195 -21.89 19.85 4.73
N GLU A 196 -22.96 20.66 4.66
CA GLU A 196 -22.91 22.03 4.13
C GLU A 196 -21.91 22.91 4.90
N SER A 197 -21.85 22.77 6.23
CA SER A 197 -20.89 23.54 7.04
C SER A 197 -19.47 23.00 6.95
N ALA A 198 -19.33 21.70 6.66
CA ALA A 198 -18.06 21.02 6.54
C ALA A 198 -17.35 21.34 5.23
N LEU A 199 -18.09 21.55 4.13
CA LEU A 199 -17.52 21.79 2.81
C LEU A 199 -16.76 23.12 2.78
N LYS A 200 -15.42 23.05 2.72
CA LYS A 200 -14.53 24.20 2.67
C LYS A 200 -14.24 24.66 1.25
N SER A 201 -13.97 23.73 0.36
CA SER A 201 -13.58 24.04 -1.02
C SER A 201 -13.97 22.94 -1.99
N VAL A 202 -14.22 23.38 -3.23
CA VAL A 202 -14.52 22.55 -4.39
C VAL A 202 -13.56 22.97 -5.49
N MET A 203 -12.86 22.02 -6.10
CA MET A 203 -11.96 22.24 -7.23
C MET A 203 -12.36 21.33 -8.37
N ASN A 204 -12.45 21.87 -9.59
CA ASN A 204 -12.83 21.09 -10.76
C ASN A 204 -11.62 20.87 -11.66
N THR A 205 -11.27 19.61 -11.84
CA THR A 205 -10.09 19.19 -12.61
C THR A 205 -10.38 18.98 -14.09
N MET A 206 -11.66 19.07 -14.49
CA MET A 206 -12.16 18.86 -15.86
C MET A 206 -11.93 17.43 -16.40
N ALA A 207 -11.51 16.48 -15.56
CA ALA A 207 -11.34 15.08 -15.92
C ALA A 207 -11.58 14.16 -14.71
N PRO A 208 -12.04 12.92 -14.93
CA PRO A 208 -12.31 11.99 -13.83
C PRO A 208 -11.08 11.68 -12.98
N LEU A 209 -11.22 11.77 -11.66
CA LEU A 209 -10.11 11.66 -10.72
C LEU A 209 -9.89 10.22 -10.29
N ARG A 210 -8.61 9.85 -10.18
CA ARG A 210 -8.18 8.56 -9.64
C ARG A 210 -7.62 8.69 -8.23
N GLN A 211 -6.90 9.77 -7.95
CA GLN A 211 -6.20 9.94 -6.67
C GLN A 211 -6.04 11.41 -6.31
N VAL A 212 -6.27 11.70 -5.04
CA VAL A 212 -6.00 13.00 -4.40
C VAL A 212 -5.10 12.82 -3.19
N GLY A 213 -4.29 13.83 -2.88
CA GLY A 213 -3.59 13.88 -1.61
C GLY A 213 -3.02 15.25 -1.29
N PHE A 214 -2.74 15.46 -0.01
CA PHE A 214 -2.17 16.70 0.48
C PHE A 214 -0.65 16.71 0.31
N PHE A 215 -0.10 17.90 0.07
CA PHE A 215 1.34 18.13 -0.02
C PHE A 215 1.72 19.52 0.50
N GLY A 216 3.01 19.74 0.74
CA GLY A 216 3.54 20.98 1.28
C GLY A 216 3.92 20.85 2.76
N PRO A 217 4.83 21.69 3.27
CA PRO A 217 5.30 21.62 4.66
C PRO A 217 4.16 21.74 5.69
N SER A 218 3.14 22.55 5.37
CA SER A 218 1.92 22.70 6.15
C SER A 218 0.73 21.93 5.58
N GLN A 219 0.97 21.12 4.54
CA GLN A 219 -0.04 20.39 3.80
C GLN A 219 -1.12 21.30 3.19
N GLU A 220 -0.70 22.45 2.70
CA GLU A 220 -1.52 23.50 2.08
C GLU A 220 -1.90 23.20 0.61
N GLY A 221 -1.16 22.30 -0.02
CA GLY A 221 -1.34 21.90 -1.40
C GLY A 221 -2.18 20.64 -1.52
N ILE A 222 -2.91 20.51 -2.63
CA ILE A 222 -3.54 19.25 -3.07
C ILE A 222 -3.01 18.87 -4.45
N PHE A 223 -2.53 17.64 -4.59
CA PHE A 223 -2.27 17.04 -5.90
C PHE A 223 -3.50 16.24 -6.34
N ALA A 224 -3.72 16.23 -7.66
CA ALA A 224 -4.82 15.55 -8.30
C ALA A 224 -4.31 14.75 -9.49
N LEU A 225 -4.48 13.43 -9.43
CA LEU A 225 -4.18 12.52 -10.53
C LEU A 225 -5.48 12.01 -11.13
N THR A 226 -5.58 12.09 -12.45
CA THR A 226 -6.77 11.66 -13.20
C THR A 226 -6.60 10.27 -13.79
N GLY A 227 -7.70 9.64 -14.21
CA GLY A 227 -7.66 8.38 -14.95
C GLY A 227 -6.98 8.49 -16.32
N SER A 228 -6.82 9.72 -16.85
CA SER A 228 -6.14 10.00 -18.12
C SER A 228 -4.66 10.37 -17.95
N GLU A 229 -4.07 10.03 -16.79
CA GLU A 229 -2.63 10.22 -16.52
C GLU A 229 -2.20 11.69 -16.53
N THR A 230 -3.12 12.58 -16.15
CA THR A 230 -2.83 13.99 -15.92
C THR A 230 -2.54 14.28 -14.45
N LEU A 231 -1.76 15.32 -14.20
CA LEU A 231 -1.46 15.82 -12.86
C LEU A 231 -1.79 17.31 -12.79
N GLN A 232 -2.58 17.69 -11.79
CA GLN A 232 -2.77 19.07 -11.38
C GLN A 232 -2.38 19.25 -9.92
N VAL A 233 -1.92 20.44 -9.56
CA VAL A 233 -1.60 20.83 -8.19
C VAL A 233 -2.27 22.15 -7.85
N TRP A 234 -2.86 22.20 -6.66
CA TRP A 234 -3.77 23.27 -6.22
C TRP A 234 -3.40 23.74 -4.82
N HIS A 235 -3.73 24.99 -4.49
CA HIS A 235 -3.81 25.45 -3.11
C HIS A 235 -5.26 25.30 -2.62
N HIS A 236 -5.49 24.46 -1.61
CA HIS A 236 -6.84 23.98 -1.32
C HIS A 236 -7.74 25.01 -0.61
N ASP A 237 -7.17 25.97 0.13
CA ASP A 237 -7.95 27.00 0.84
C ASP A 237 -8.38 28.15 -0.09
N SER A 238 -7.60 28.43 -1.14
CA SER A 238 -7.92 29.49 -2.12
C SER A 238 -8.54 28.96 -3.41
N CYS A 239 -8.61 27.63 -3.57
CA CYS A 239 -8.96 26.94 -4.81
C CYS A 239 -8.10 27.37 -6.01
N GLN A 240 -6.89 27.90 -5.77
CA GLN A 240 -6.01 28.35 -6.84
C GLN A 240 -5.31 27.15 -7.47
N LEU A 241 -5.47 26.98 -8.79
CA LEU A 241 -4.64 26.09 -9.58
C LEU A 241 -3.20 26.64 -9.58
N ILE A 242 -2.27 25.88 -9.00
CA ILE A 242 -0.85 26.23 -8.97
C ILE A 242 -0.23 25.83 -10.31
N SER A 243 -0.50 24.60 -10.77
CA SER A 243 -0.02 24.09 -12.07
C SER A 243 -0.87 22.96 -12.63
N ASP A 244 -0.94 22.91 -13.94
CA ASP A 244 -1.50 21.82 -14.73
C ASP A 244 -0.41 21.27 -15.66
N PHE A 245 -0.09 20.00 -15.49
CA PHE A 245 0.96 19.32 -16.25
C PHE A 245 0.43 18.60 -17.50
N GLY A 246 -0.89 18.58 -17.73
CA GLY A 246 -1.51 17.84 -18.83
C GLY A 246 -1.18 16.34 -18.77
N ASP A 247 -1.15 15.66 -19.93
CA ASP A 247 -0.72 14.26 -20.01
C ASP A 247 0.77 14.13 -19.67
N VAL A 248 1.04 13.65 -18.46
CA VAL A 248 2.40 13.59 -17.91
C VAL A 248 3.26 12.58 -18.65
N ARG A 249 2.67 11.51 -19.20
CA ARG A 249 3.43 10.49 -19.96
C ARG A 249 3.97 11.09 -21.24
N ASN A 250 3.15 11.86 -21.94
CA ASN A 250 3.60 12.59 -23.13
C ASN A 250 4.64 13.64 -22.77
N HIS A 251 4.44 14.39 -21.69
CA HIS A 251 5.40 15.39 -21.24
C HIS A 251 6.79 14.79 -20.94
N LEU A 252 6.84 13.65 -20.25
CA LEU A 252 8.08 13.04 -19.80
C LEU A 252 8.76 12.13 -20.84
N SER A 253 8.00 11.50 -21.75
CA SER A 253 8.55 10.66 -22.82
C SER A 253 9.42 11.44 -23.80
N HIS A 254 9.11 12.72 -24.05
CA HIS A 254 9.90 13.59 -24.92
C HIS A 254 11.28 13.97 -24.32
N LEU A 255 11.49 13.75 -23.03
CA LEU A 255 12.75 14.07 -22.32
C LEU A 255 13.77 12.91 -22.37
N GLY A 256 13.51 11.84 -23.13
CA GLY A 256 14.46 10.74 -23.32
C GLY A 256 14.54 9.76 -22.15
N HIS A 257 13.58 9.81 -21.21
CA HIS A 257 13.41 8.79 -20.19
C HIS A 257 12.74 7.54 -20.80
N ALA A 258 13.05 6.35 -20.24
CA ALA A 258 12.40 5.09 -20.63
C ALA A 258 10.89 5.28 -20.75
N SER A 259 10.26 4.70 -21.77
CA SER A 259 8.87 4.99 -22.13
C SER A 259 7.93 4.75 -20.95
N ILE A 260 7.59 5.83 -20.24
CA ILE A 260 6.57 5.82 -19.22
C ILE A 260 5.24 5.52 -19.90
N GLN A 261 4.47 4.61 -19.32
CA GLN A 261 3.19 4.20 -19.91
C GLN A 261 2.00 4.51 -19.00
N TYR A 262 2.23 4.62 -17.69
CA TYR A 262 1.21 4.91 -16.68
C TYR A 262 1.81 5.57 -15.43
N LEU A 263 0.99 6.31 -14.67
CA LEU A 263 1.37 6.83 -13.36
C LEU A 263 0.88 5.88 -12.27
N VAL A 264 1.76 5.54 -11.33
CA VAL A 264 1.39 4.71 -10.17
C VAL A 264 0.72 5.58 -9.11
N GLY A 265 1.27 6.78 -8.84
CA GLY A 265 0.66 7.74 -7.93
C GLY A 265 1.62 8.82 -7.43
N CYS A 266 1.17 9.64 -6.49
CA CYS A 266 1.94 10.74 -5.90
C CYS A 266 2.09 10.59 -4.38
N HIS A 267 3.19 11.09 -3.84
CA HIS A 267 3.49 11.08 -2.41
C HIS A 267 4.27 12.33 -1.98
N TRP A 268 3.78 13.02 -0.96
CA TRP A 268 4.53 14.08 -0.28
C TRP A 268 5.48 13.49 0.77
N SER A 269 6.78 13.73 0.57
CA SER A 269 7.82 13.36 1.53
C SER A 269 8.00 14.47 2.56
N ASN A 270 7.54 14.25 3.79
CA ASN A 270 7.80 15.18 4.90
C ASN A 270 9.29 15.27 5.24
N LYS A 271 10.06 14.22 4.97
CA LYS A 271 11.49 14.21 5.25
C LYS A 271 12.28 15.06 4.26
N ASN A 272 12.00 14.89 2.96
CA ASN A 272 12.72 15.61 1.92
C ASN A 272 12.04 16.92 1.50
N GLN A 273 10.85 17.21 2.03
CA GLN A 273 10.04 18.38 1.70
C GLN A 273 9.77 18.48 0.19
N GLU A 274 9.37 17.36 -0.41
CA GLU A 274 9.15 17.26 -1.86
C GLU A 274 7.93 16.40 -2.22
N LEU A 275 7.27 16.78 -3.30
CA LEU A 275 6.21 15.98 -3.91
C LEU A 275 6.84 15.04 -4.93
N ASN A 276 6.77 13.74 -4.66
CA ASN A 276 7.26 12.70 -5.55
C ASN A 276 6.11 12.14 -6.40
N LEU A 277 6.31 12.09 -7.72
CA LEU A 277 5.46 11.37 -8.65
C LEU A 277 6.14 10.04 -9.02
N VAL A 278 5.38 8.94 -8.94
CA VAL A 278 5.84 7.60 -9.28
C VAL A 278 5.13 7.14 -10.54
N ALA A 279 5.91 6.67 -11.52
CA ALA A 279 5.42 6.20 -12.80
C ALA A 279 6.06 4.87 -13.18
N GLY A 280 5.47 4.13 -14.11
CA GLY A 280 5.97 2.82 -14.52
C GLY A 280 5.78 2.51 -16.00
N ASN A 281 6.30 1.35 -16.40
CA ASN A 281 6.12 0.77 -17.72
C ASN A 281 5.79 -0.74 -17.63
N THR A 282 5.44 -1.35 -18.76
CA THR A 282 5.12 -2.78 -18.84
C THR A 282 6.31 -3.70 -18.59
N GLU A 283 7.54 -3.20 -18.67
CA GLU A 283 8.76 -3.97 -18.38
C GLU A 283 9.00 -4.11 -16.86
N GLY A 284 8.25 -3.38 -16.03
CA GLY A 284 8.39 -3.37 -14.57
C GLY A 284 9.40 -2.35 -14.05
N ASP A 285 9.84 -1.40 -14.88
CA ASP A 285 10.61 -0.27 -14.39
C ASP A 285 9.72 0.67 -13.57
N CYS A 286 10.27 1.18 -12.47
CA CYS A 286 9.68 2.22 -11.64
C CYS A 286 10.51 3.50 -11.79
N LEU A 287 9.86 4.62 -12.11
CA LEU A 287 10.49 5.92 -12.28
C LEU A 287 9.92 6.89 -11.27
N VAL A 288 10.79 7.57 -10.52
CA VAL A 288 10.42 8.57 -9.53
C VAL A 288 10.84 9.95 -10.03
N TYR A 289 9.92 10.89 -9.97
CA TYR A 289 10.10 12.27 -10.35
C TYR A 289 9.79 13.18 -9.17
N LYS A 290 10.47 14.32 -9.09
CA LYS A 290 10.13 15.43 -8.21
C LYS A 290 9.21 16.38 -8.96
N VAL A 291 8.06 16.70 -8.39
CA VAL A 291 7.13 17.71 -8.90
C VAL A 291 7.51 19.06 -8.30
N GLU A 292 7.87 20.00 -9.16
CA GLU A 292 8.14 21.40 -8.82
C GLU A 292 7.04 22.30 -9.38
N ALA A 293 7.03 23.58 -8.99
CA ALA A 293 5.94 24.49 -9.31
C ALA A 293 5.55 24.49 -10.80
N ASN A 294 6.51 24.43 -11.72
CA ASN A 294 6.26 24.49 -13.18
C ASN A 294 6.96 23.37 -13.96
N ASN A 295 7.46 22.33 -13.29
CA ASN A 295 8.22 21.28 -13.96
C ASN A 295 8.17 19.95 -13.20
N ILE A 296 8.40 18.85 -13.90
CA ILE A 296 8.58 17.53 -13.34
C ILE A 296 10.01 17.06 -13.64
N VAL A 297 10.81 16.84 -12.60
CA VAL A 297 12.25 16.55 -12.71
C VAL A 297 12.51 15.09 -12.38
N ALA A 298 13.17 14.36 -13.27
CA ALA A 298 13.54 12.96 -13.02
C ALA A 298 14.49 12.85 -11.82
N LYS A 299 14.13 12.02 -10.84
CA LYS A 299 14.89 11.80 -9.61
C LYS A 299 15.60 10.46 -9.65
N GLN A 300 14.87 9.37 -9.87
CA GLN A 300 15.41 8.01 -9.83
C GLN A 300 14.73 7.09 -10.84
N LYS A 301 15.49 6.08 -11.28
CA LYS A 301 15.01 4.96 -12.07
C LYS A 301 15.37 3.66 -11.35
N TRP A 302 14.37 2.84 -11.08
CA TRP A 302 14.45 1.59 -10.33
C TRP A 302 14.05 0.44 -11.26
N ASN A 303 14.97 -0.49 -11.49
CA ASN A 303 14.78 -1.57 -12.46
C ASN A 303 14.93 -2.92 -11.78
N SER A 304 14.56 -3.98 -12.51
CA SER A 304 14.82 -5.39 -12.14
C SER A 304 14.09 -5.89 -10.88
N GLY A 305 13.26 -5.06 -10.25
CA GLY A 305 12.39 -5.47 -9.16
C GLY A 305 11.12 -6.12 -9.67
N HIS A 306 10.36 -5.39 -10.49
CA HIS A 306 9.16 -5.89 -11.13
C HIS A 306 9.44 -6.44 -12.53
N LYS A 307 8.53 -7.29 -13.01
CA LYS A 307 8.50 -7.88 -14.36
C LYS A 307 7.20 -7.62 -15.12
N ALA A 308 6.28 -6.89 -14.49
CA ALA A 308 4.99 -6.50 -15.06
C ALA A 308 4.56 -5.18 -14.42
N SER A 309 3.34 -4.73 -14.71
CA SER A 309 2.85 -3.42 -14.28
C SER A 309 2.83 -3.26 -12.76
N ILE A 310 3.24 -2.10 -12.29
CA ILE A 310 3.15 -1.70 -10.88
C ILE A 310 1.77 -1.10 -10.65
N ARG A 311 1.06 -1.59 -9.64
CA ARG A 311 -0.33 -1.21 -9.32
C ARG A 311 -0.44 -0.32 -8.09
N SER A 312 0.48 -0.46 -7.15
CA SER A 312 0.44 0.30 -5.91
C SER A 312 1.83 0.54 -5.36
N PHE A 313 1.98 1.62 -4.60
CA PHE A 313 3.15 1.84 -3.78
C PHE A 313 2.78 2.53 -2.47
N VAL A 314 3.63 2.34 -1.48
CA VAL A 314 3.62 3.13 -0.24
C VAL A 314 5.03 3.61 0.06
N ALA A 315 5.16 4.91 0.32
CA ALA A 315 6.40 5.49 0.80
C ALA A 315 6.36 5.60 2.32
N SER A 316 7.47 5.25 2.96
CA SER A 316 7.60 5.30 4.42
C SER A 316 9.06 5.40 4.82
N ASP A 317 9.33 6.11 5.91
CA ASP A 317 10.66 6.14 6.50
C ASP A 317 10.95 4.83 7.25
N TYR A 318 12.08 4.21 6.94
CA TYR A 318 12.52 2.97 7.57
C TYR A 318 14.03 3.00 7.80
N ASN A 319 14.47 2.74 9.04
CA ASN A 319 15.88 2.81 9.46
C ASN A 319 16.58 4.12 9.05
N GLY A 320 15.86 5.25 9.13
CA GLY A 320 16.41 6.56 8.79
C GLY A 320 16.56 6.82 7.29
N ASN A 321 16.05 5.96 6.42
CA ASN A 321 16.00 6.15 4.96
C ASN A 321 14.55 6.30 4.47
N GLU A 322 14.36 7.08 3.41
CA GLU A 322 13.08 7.08 2.71
C GLU A 322 13.02 5.78 1.89
N CYS A 323 12.04 4.93 2.17
CA CYS A 323 11.86 3.68 1.45
C CYS A 323 10.49 3.64 0.79
N PHE A 324 10.46 3.08 -0.42
CA PHE A 324 9.25 2.84 -1.18
C PHE A 324 9.01 1.34 -1.24
N ILE A 325 7.77 0.92 -1.02
CA ILE A 325 7.36 -0.46 -1.24
C ILE A 325 6.41 -0.43 -2.42
N THR A 326 6.79 -1.08 -3.52
CA THR A 326 5.99 -1.19 -4.73
C THR A 326 5.40 -2.58 -4.87
N ALA A 327 4.24 -2.65 -5.49
CA ALA A 327 3.49 -3.89 -5.68
C ALA A 327 2.85 -3.92 -7.07
N GLY A 328 2.79 -5.09 -7.70
CA GLY A 328 2.41 -5.20 -9.11
C GLY A 328 1.70 -6.49 -9.51
N GLU A 329 1.45 -6.61 -10.81
CA GLU A 329 0.78 -7.74 -11.47
C GLU A 329 1.63 -9.01 -11.48
N ASP A 330 2.94 -8.86 -11.30
CA ASP A 330 3.89 -9.97 -11.23
C ASP A 330 3.91 -10.69 -9.86
N SER A 331 2.91 -10.42 -9.01
CA SER A 331 2.81 -10.94 -7.65
C SER A 331 4.00 -10.56 -6.75
N ARG A 332 4.70 -9.45 -7.03
CA ARG A 332 5.86 -9.04 -6.22
C ARG A 332 5.54 -7.88 -5.30
N LEU A 333 6.23 -7.89 -4.16
CA LEU A 333 6.48 -6.73 -3.32
C LEU A 333 7.98 -6.43 -3.40
N CYS A 334 8.33 -5.21 -3.80
CA CYS A 334 9.72 -4.75 -3.86
C CYS A 334 9.90 -3.58 -2.90
N GLU A 335 10.90 -3.66 -2.02
CA GLU A 335 11.31 -2.54 -1.18
C GLU A 335 12.53 -1.86 -1.77
N TRP A 336 12.45 -0.54 -1.89
CA TRP A 336 13.46 0.35 -2.45
C TRP A 336 13.84 1.36 -1.39
N CYS A 337 15.01 1.22 -0.78
CA CYS A 337 15.49 2.18 0.20
C CYS A 337 16.52 3.13 -0.42
N VAL A 338 16.23 4.42 -0.34
CA VAL A 338 17.14 5.46 -0.81
C VAL A 338 18.01 5.88 0.38
N SER A 339 19.28 5.48 0.37
CA SER A 339 20.25 5.98 1.34
C SER A 339 20.39 7.49 1.18
N GLY A 340 20.12 8.25 2.25
CA GLY A 340 20.36 9.69 2.25
C GLY A 340 21.84 9.96 1.93
N ASN A 341 22.11 10.85 0.98
CA ASN A 341 23.48 11.31 0.72
C ASN A 341 24.00 12.01 1.99
N GLY A 342 24.82 11.29 2.76
CA GLY A 342 25.50 11.79 3.95
C GLY A 342 26.73 10.95 4.22
N GLY A 343 27.90 11.45 3.80
CA GLY A 343 29.20 10.93 4.19
C GLY A 343 29.77 9.85 3.27
N SER A 344 30.86 10.21 2.60
CA SER A 344 31.79 9.27 1.98
C SER A 344 32.37 8.33 3.05
N ASP A 345 31.82 7.13 3.18
CA ASP A 345 32.56 6.01 3.76
C ASP A 345 33.04 5.12 2.62
N VAL A 346 34.32 5.32 2.31
CA VAL A 346 35.14 4.44 1.50
C VAL A 346 35.11 3.06 2.16
N VAL A 347 34.24 2.17 1.68
CA VAL A 347 34.42 0.74 1.90
C VAL A 347 35.59 0.33 1.02
N GLY A 348 36.78 0.28 1.63
CA GLY A 348 37.98 -0.25 1.02
C GLY A 348 37.73 -1.67 0.54
N ALA A 349 37.63 -1.82 -0.77
CA ALA A 349 37.82 -3.08 -1.45
C ALA A 349 39.27 -3.55 -1.19
N ASN A 350 39.44 -4.67 -0.49
CA ASN A 350 40.66 -5.47 -0.61
C ASN A 350 40.27 -6.87 -1.06
N GLY A 351 40.48 -7.10 -2.36
CA GLY A 351 40.47 -8.41 -2.96
C GLY A 351 41.73 -9.21 -2.61
N ILE A 352 41.49 -10.49 -2.30
CA ILE A 352 42.18 -11.70 -2.78
C ILE A 352 43.67 -11.58 -3.13
N GLY A 353 44.52 -12.33 -2.42
CA GLY A 353 45.87 -12.66 -2.90
C GLY A 353 46.76 -13.47 -1.95
N GLY A 354 46.54 -14.78 -1.85
CA GLY A 354 47.63 -15.76 -1.99
C GLY A 354 48.42 -16.26 -0.76
N THR A 355 48.62 -17.58 -0.81
CA THR A 355 49.70 -18.41 -0.22
C THR A 355 49.50 -18.95 1.19
N GLY A 356 49.62 -20.28 1.28
CA GLY A 356 49.10 -21.08 2.39
C GLY A 356 50.12 -21.51 3.41
N GLN A 357 49.65 -22.29 4.38
CA GLN A 357 50.40 -23.36 5.03
C GLN A 357 49.43 -24.27 5.78
N GLU A 358 49.60 -25.58 5.54
CA GLU A 358 48.99 -26.67 6.29
C GLU A 358 49.48 -26.65 7.74
N THR A 359 48.58 -26.88 8.70
CA THR A 359 48.91 -27.68 9.89
C THR A 359 47.68 -28.42 10.41
N ASN A 360 47.79 -29.74 10.40
CA ASN A 360 46.98 -30.72 11.11
C ASN A 360 46.72 -30.35 12.58
N THR A 361 45.53 -30.66 13.11
CA THR A 361 45.39 -31.47 14.34
C THR A 361 43.96 -31.98 14.51
N ALA A 362 43.86 -33.14 15.15
CA ALA A 362 42.77 -34.10 15.12
C ALA A 362 41.65 -33.87 16.15
N ALA A 363 40.51 -34.52 15.88
CA ALA A 363 39.41 -34.76 16.80
C ALA A 363 39.78 -35.73 17.94
N PRO A 364 38.92 -35.83 18.97
CA PRO A 364 38.64 -37.13 19.56
C PRO A 364 37.15 -37.44 19.71
N THR A 365 36.82 -38.67 19.29
CA THR A 365 35.60 -39.45 19.55
C THR A 365 35.67 -40.19 20.88
N THR A 366 34.51 -40.47 21.52
CA THR A 366 34.02 -41.81 22.02
C THR A 366 32.73 -41.61 22.86
N ARG A 367 31.56 -42.22 22.52
CA ARG A 367 31.03 -43.59 22.86
C ARG A 367 30.84 -43.78 24.39
N HIS A 368 29.75 -44.33 24.98
CA HIS A 368 28.74 -45.33 24.61
C HIS A 368 27.52 -45.28 25.59
N ALA A 369 26.36 -45.80 25.16
CA ALA A 369 25.15 -46.18 25.92
C ALA A 369 25.38 -47.46 26.80
N PRO A 370 24.41 -48.15 27.52
CA PRO A 370 23.00 -48.42 27.13
C PRO A 370 21.89 -48.73 28.20
N LYS A 371 20.63 -48.76 27.71
CA LYS A 371 19.49 -49.70 27.94
C LYS A 371 18.80 -49.91 29.30
N SER A 372 17.45 -49.83 29.27
CA SER A 372 16.41 -50.88 29.57
C SER A 372 15.09 -50.17 29.98
N GLY A 373 13.85 -50.63 29.78
CA GLY A 373 13.21 -51.84 29.22
C GLY A 373 11.74 -51.91 29.73
N GLY A 374 10.83 -52.50 28.94
CA GLY A 374 9.43 -52.87 29.31
C GLY A 374 8.35 -51.90 28.78
N GLY A 375 7.39 -52.24 27.89
CA GLY A 375 6.48 -53.41 27.83
C GLY A 375 5.28 -53.14 28.76
N VAL A 376 4.02 -52.98 28.33
CA VAL A 376 3.09 -54.03 27.86
C VAL A 376 1.75 -53.40 27.36
N ILE A 377 1.35 -53.72 26.12
CA ILE A 377 0.04 -54.22 25.58
C ILE A 377 -1.26 -53.96 26.40
N ARG A 378 -2.37 -53.44 25.79
CA ARG A 378 -3.58 -54.22 25.32
C ARG A 378 -4.84 -53.37 24.94
N ARG A 379 -5.41 -53.73 23.77
CA ARG A 379 -6.84 -53.88 23.34
C ARG A 379 -7.81 -52.69 23.14
N GLN A 380 -8.16 -52.52 21.86
CA GLN A 380 -9.48 -52.40 21.20
C GLN A 380 -10.77 -52.25 22.05
N LYS A 381 -11.65 -51.34 21.60
CA LYS A 381 -13.09 -51.62 21.34
C LYS A 381 -13.71 -50.65 20.31
N LYS A 382 -14.44 -51.23 19.36
CA LYS A 382 -15.34 -50.61 18.36
C LYS A 382 -16.69 -50.19 18.99
N LYS A 383 -17.36 -49.23 18.32
CA LYS A 383 -18.83 -49.01 18.10
C LYS A 383 -19.16 -47.52 18.30
N LYS A 384 -20.10 -46.86 17.61
CA LYS A 384 -20.96 -47.09 16.44
C LYS A 384 -21.57 -45.69 16.10
N ALA A 385 -22.08 -45.55 14.88
CA ALA A 385 -22.72 -44.38 14.30
C ALA A 385 -23.95 -43.80 15.05
N HIS A 386 -24.20 -42.50 14.87
CA HIS A 386 -25.48 -41.96 14.36
C HIS A 386 -25.30 -40.49 13.92
N ALA A 387 -25.85 -40.16 12.75
CA ALA A 387 -26.19 -38.82 12.27
C ALA A 387 -27.71 -38.58 12.50
N PRO A 388 -28.32 -37.52 11.97
CA PRO A 388 -28.28 -36.12 12.42
C PRO A 388 -29.68 -35.65 12.87
N TYR A 389 -29.77 -34.42 13.39
CA TYR A 389 -30.96 -33.56 13.30
C TYR A 389 -30.51 -32.14 12.99
#